data_AF-A0AAW5KA85-F1
#
_entry.id   AF-A0AAW5KA85-F1
#
_cell.length_a   1.000
_cell.length_b   1.000
_cell.length_c   1.000
_cell.angle_alpha   90.00
_cell.angle_beta   90.00
_cell.angle_gamma   90.00
#
_symmetry.space_group_name_H-M   'P 1'
#
loop_
_entity.id
_entity.type
_entity.pdbx_description
1 polymer ?
#
loop_
_entity_poly.entity_id
_entity_poly.type
_entity_poly.pdbx_seq_one_letter_code
_entity_poly.pdbx_strand_id
1 'polypeptide(L)'
;MRLCKVFVFVIALAAVSQGAAFAAQSAADLDSLVRKQAALENGGGALSGDAAVLSRDAAAGEKKIAETPAAMPAIYGASLALISSPEKRAEARAESEQYFASGRRDKAASVIARALGSENGFSLFFLGSFCLKTLPAAGAAEAQAEFLTGFMRGYSKTGVLMFTTASVKTFLAYPIKRGAPWRAVPAGAASAAPDERIYVGSGVVFIPFAYGSKFKLDITAGNGPDVRMWKILPDGVNVKSWPGGKWEREVTVRGDVKY
;
A
#
# COMPACT_ATOMS: atom_id res chain seq x y z
N MET A 1 -26.32 25.52 40.94
CA MET A 1 -25.41 24.93 39.93
C MET A 1 -26.21 24.29 38.80
N ARG A 2 -26.48 25.03 37.72
CA ARG A 2 -27.06 24.53 36.46
C ARG A 2 -26.48 25.36 35.31
N LEU A 3 -25.33 24.96 34.76
CA LEU A 3 -24.74 25.66 33.60
C LEU A 3 -23.79 24.82 32.73
N CYS A 4 -23.80 23.48 32.82
CA CYS A 4 -22.88 22.63 32.04
C CYS A 4 -23.55 21.66 31.04
N LYS A 5 -24.85 21.79 30.73
CA LYS A 5 -25.53 20.86 29.80
C LYS A 5 -25.87 21.41 28.41
N VAL A 6 -25.58 22.68 28.12
CA VAL A 6 -25.98 23.31 26.84
C VAL A 6 -24.84 23.34 25.81
N PHE A 7 -23.58 23.23 26.22
CA PHE A 7 -22.44 23.35 25.30
C PHE A 7 -22.15 22.11 24.42
N VAL A 8 -22.66 20.93 24.78
CA VAL A 8 -22.39 19.69 24.01
C VAL A 8 -23.30 19.59 22.77
N PHE A 9 -24.41 20.31 22.71
CA PHE A 9 -25.37 20.18 21.60
C PHE A 9 -25.03 21.02 20.35
N VAL A 10 -24.18 22.04 20.46
CA VAL A 10 -23.86 22.93 19.33
C VAL A 10 -22.76 22.35 18.43
N ILE A 11 -21.85 21.51 18.95
CA ILE A 11 -20.77 20.89 18.15
C ILE A 11 -21.30 19.74 17.28
N ALA A 12 -22.39 19.08 17.69
CA ALA A 12 -22.99 17.98 16.93
C ALA A 12 -23.72 18.44 15.66
N LEU A 13 -24.17 19.70 15.57
CA LEU A 13 -24.88 20.19 14.38
C LEU A 13 -23.95 20.70 13.27
N ALA A 14 -22.72 21.12 13.59
CA ALA A 14 -21.76 21.63 12.60
C ALA A 14 -20.99 20.50 11.85
N ALA A 15 -20.90 19.30 12.44
CA ALA A 15 -20.25 18.15 11.81
C ALA A 15 -21.14 17.46 10.76
N VAL A 16 -22.47 17.61 10.85
CA VAL A 16 -23.42 17.03 9.88
C VAL A 16 -23.47 17.84 8.58
N SER A 17 -23.20 19.15 8.63
CA SER A 17 -23.20 20.01 7.43
C SER A 17 -21.95 19.86 6.54
N GLN A 18 -20.84 19.34 7.05
CA GLN A 18 -19.62 19.12 6.24
C GLN A 18 -19.62 17.80 5.46
N GLY A 19 -20.37 16.78 5.92
CA GLY A 19 -20.53 15.52 5.19
C GLY A 19 -21.45 15.61 3.97
N ALA A 20 -22.44 16.50 3.98
CA ALA A 20 -23.38 16.66 2.87
C ALA A 20 -22.77 17.44 1.69
N ALA A 21 -21.88 18.41 1.95
CA ALA A 21 -21.21 19.18 0.91
C ALA A 21 -20.19 18.34 0.11
N PHE A 22 -19.49 17.42 0.76
CA PHE A 22 -18.50 16.55 0.10
C PHE A 22 -19.14 15.47 -0.78
N ALA A 23 -20.34 14.98 -0.40
CA ALA A 23 -21.09 14.03 -1.21
C ALA A 23 -21.71 14.67 -2.47
N ALA A 24 -22.17 15.92 -2.38
CA ALA A 24 -22.71 16.66 -3.53
C ALA A 24 -21.63 17.04 -4.55
N GLN A 25 -20.41 17.34 -4.10
CA GLN A 25 -19.29 17.71 -4.97
C GLN A 25 -18.69 16.49 -5.69
N SER A 26 -18.70 15.32 -5.04
CA SER A 26 -18.31 14.02 -5.62
C SER A 26 -19.30 13.53 -6.69
N ALA A 27 -20.61 13.73 -6.48
CA ALA A 27 -21.63 13.35 -7.46
C ALA A 27 -21.62 14.24 -8.72
N ALA A 28 -21.32 15.54 -8.58
CA ALA A 28 -21.19 16.45 -9.72
C ALA A 28 -19.97 16.13 -10.60
N ASP A 29 -18.89 15.62 -10.00
CA ASP A 29 -17.66 15.27 -10.73
C ASP A 29 -17.82 13.95 -11.51
N LEU A 30 -18.56 12.99 -10.95
CA LEU A 30 -18.87 11.72 -11.62
C LEU A 30 -19.83 11.91 -12.81
N ASP A 31 -20.84 12.78 -12.69
CA ASP A 31 -21.80 13.06 -13.76
C ASP A 31 -21.16 13.82 -14.93
N SER A 32 -20.10 14.61 -14.66
CA SER A 32 -19.31 15.30 -15.69
C SER A 32 -18.41 14.34 -16.49
N LEU A 33 -17.91 13.28 -15.85
CA LEU A 33 -17.12 12.22 -16.46
C LEU A 33 -17.98 11.28 -17.30
N VAL A 34 -19.19 10.95 -16.85
CA VAL A 34 -20.14 10.12 -17.62
C VAL A 34 -20.66 10.86 -18.86
N ARG A 35 -20.91 12.17 -18.80
CA ARG A 35 -21.30 12.96 -19.99
C ARG A 35 -20.18 13.13 -21.01
N LYS A 36 -18.92 13.17 -20.58
CA LYS A 36 -17.77 13.23 -21.52
C LYS A 36 -17.54 11.90 -22.25
N GLN A 37 -17.88 10.77 -21.63
CA GLN A 37 -17.72 9.46 -22.25
C GLN A 37 -18.89 9.12 -23.19
N ALA A 38 -20.11 9.58 -22.90
CA ALA A 38 -21.27 9.44 -23.79
C ALA A 38 -21.21 10.34 -25.05
N ALA A 39 -20.45 11.43 -25.02
CA ALA A 39 -20.27 12.33 -26.18
C ALA A 39 -19.23 11.82 -27.20
N LEU A 40 -18.44 10.79 -26.86
CA LEU A 40 -17.38 10.23 -27.71
C LEU A 40 -17.80 8.97 -28.47
N GLU A 41 -18.96 8.37 -28.13
CA GLU A 41 -19.45 7.12 -28.76
C GLU A 41 -20.56 7.33 -29.79
N ASN A 42 -20.92 8.57 -30.14
CA ASN A 42 -22.00 8.87 -31.09
C ASN A 42 -21.54 9.81 -32.23
N GLY A 43 -20.51 9.39 -32.96
CA GLY A 43 -19.93 10.16 -34.07
C GLY A 43 -19.58 9.29 -35.28
N GLY A 44 -20.51 8.47 -35.75
CA GLY A 44 -20.37 7.69 -36.97
C GLY A 44 -21.00 8.38 -38.19
N GLY A 45 -20.15 8.86 -39.11
CA GLY A 45 -20.43 8.97 -40.55
C GLY A 45 -20.94 10.31 -41.09
N ALA A 46 -20.12 11.02 -41.89
CA ALA A 46 -20.31 11.22 -43.34
C ALA A 46 -19.44 12.38 -43.90
N LEU A 47 -18.98 12.14 -45.13
CA LEU A 47 -18.12 12.91 -46.04
C LEU A 47 -18.52 14.38 -46.33
N SER A 48 -17.53 15.25 -46.60
CA SER A 48 -17.39 16.05 -47.84
C SER A 48 -16.75 17.44 -47.62
N GLY A 49 -15.83 17.84 -48.51
CA GLY A 49 -15.61 19.25 -48.88
C GLY A 49 -14.18 19.79 -48.72
N ASP A 50 -13.52 20.05 -49.85
CA ASP A 50 -12.21 20.70 -50.02
C ASP A 50 -12.07 22.07 -49.33
N ALA A 51 -10.85 22.40 -48.88
CA ALA A 51 -9.98 23.42 -49.50
C ALA A 51 -9.06 24.17 -48.51
N ALA A 52 -7.85 24.46 -49.02
CA ALA A 52 -6.95 25.57 -48.69
C ALA A 52 -5.92 25.42 -47.55
N VAL A 53 -4.70 25.17 -48.01
CA VAL A 53 -3.40 25.60 -47.47
C VAL A 53 -3.43 27.08 -47.07
N LEU A 54 -2.81 27.45 -45.93
CA LEU A 54 -1.84 28.56 -45.80
C LEU A 54 -1.21 28.61 -44.40
N SER A 55 0.11 28.76 -44.41
CA SER A 55 1.06 28.81 -43.28
C SER A 55 0.90 30.03 -42.37
N ARG A 56 1.22 29.90 -41.07
CA ARG A 56 2.14 30.81 -40.35
C ARG A 56 2.39 30.41 -38.89
N ASP A 57 3.67 30.46 -38.56
CA ASP A 57 4.33 30.56 -37.27
C ASP A 57 3.47 30.91 -36.04
N ALA A 58 3.51 30.01 -35.05
CA ALA A 58 3.61 30.42 -33.66
C ALA A 58 4.40 29.36 -32.91
N ALA A 59 5.70 29.60 -32.73
CA ALA A 59 6.52 28.91 -31.74
C ALA A 59 5.94 29.20 -30.35
N ALA A 60 4.97 28.39 -29.92
CA ALA A 60 4.58 28.31 -28.54
C ALA A 60 5.68 27.55 -27.80
N GLY A 61 6.64 28.31 -27.27
CA GLY A 61 7.54 27.80 -26.25
C GLY A 61 6.69 27.31 -25.08
N GLU A 62 6.44 26.00 -25.02
CA GLU A 62 5.93 25.35 -23.84
C GLU A 62 6.93 25.61 -22.71
N LYS A 63 6.64 26.64 -21.91
CA LYS A 63 7.20 26.75 -20.57
C LYS A 63 6.77 25.49 -19.86
N LYS A 64 7.68 24.50 -19.82
CA LYS A 64 7.63 23.37 -18.90
C LYS A 64 7.52 24.00 -17.51
N ILE A 65 6.29 24.10 -17.00
CA ILE A 65 6.04 24.43 -15.61
C ILE A 65 6.86 23.39 -14.86
N ALA A 66 7.90 23.83 -14.17
CA ALA A 66 8.66 22.96 -13.30
C ALA A 66 7.64 22.47 -12.26
N GLU A 67 7.11 21.26 -12.47
CA GLU A 67 6.29 20.59 -11.48
C GLU A 67 7.13 20.58 -10.21
N THR A 68 6.67 21.33 -9.20
CA THR A 68 7.24 21.30 -7.88
C THR A 68 7.34 19.82 -7.51
N PRO A 69 8.55 19.29 -7.20
CA PRO A 69 8.71 17.87 -6.95
C PRO A 69 7.69 17.45 -5.90
N ALA A 70 6.79 16.52 -6.26
CA ALA A 70 5.77 16.05 -5.33
C ALA A 70 6.47 15.61 -4.04
N ALA A 71 6.03 16.17 -2.91
CA ALA A 71 6.63 15.83 -1.62
C ALA A 71 6.56 14.31 -1.41
N MET A 72 7.66 13.72 -0.94
CA MET A 72 7.68 12.27 -0.69
C MET A 72 6.58 11.89 0.31
N PRO A 73 5.84 10.79 0.08
CA PRO A 73 4.87 10.28 1.03
C PRO A 73 5.49 10.06 2.42
N ALA A 74 4.68 10.23 3.48
CA ALA A 74 5.14 10.19 4.86
C ALA A 74 5.92 8.91 5.23
N ILE A 75 5.59 7.78 4.60
CA ILE A 75 6.29 6.51 4.78
C ILE A 75 7.80 6.59 4.49
N TYR A 76 8.24 7.41 3.53
CA TYR A 76 9.67 7.56 3.21
C TYR A 76 10.42 8.19 4.37
N GLY A 77 9.90 9.31 4.90
CA GLY A 77 10.46 9.98 6.08
C GLY A 77 10.43 9.10 7.32
N ALA A 78 9.32 8.40 7.56
CA ALA A 78 9.18 7.48 8.68
C ALA A 78 10.17 6.31 8.60
N SER A 79 10.42 5.79 7.39
CA SER A 79 11.37 4.69 7.16
C SER A 79 12.82 5.16 7.33
N LEU A 80 13.17 6.33 6.81
CA LEU A 80 14.50 6.93 6.97
C LEU A 80 14.84 7.18 8.45
N ALA A 81 13.85 7.59 9.26
CA ALA A 81 14.05 7.84 10.69
C ALA A 81 14.46 6.58 11.48
N LEU A 82 14.21 5.38 10.95
CA LEU A 82 14.61 4.11 11.58
C LEU A 82 16.08 3.73 11.32
N ILE A 83 16.75 4.36 10.35
CA ILE A 83 18.17 4.11 10.07
C ILE A 83 18.98 4.72 11.20
N SER A 84 19.72 3.92 11.96
CA SER A 84 20.37 4.37 13.18
C SER A 84 21.63 5.19 12.90
N SER A 85 22.41 4.81 11.88
CA SER A 85 23.60 5.55 11.46
C SER A 85 23.22 6.88 10.78
N PRO A 86 23.69 8.05 11.28
CA PRO A 86 23.42 9.34 10.66
C PRO A 86 23.96 9.45 9.22
N GLU A 87 25.15 8.90 8.97
CA GLU A 87 25.80 8.90 7.65
C GLU A 87 24.99 8.06 6.65
N LYS A 88 24.66 6.81 7.01
CA LYS A 88 23.82 5.94 6.15
C LYS A 88 22.44 6.54 5.93
N ARG A 89 21.87 7.20 6.95
CA ARG A 89 20.58 7.89 6.85
C ARG A 89 20.65 9.04 5.85
N ALA A 90 21.72 9.84 5.88
CA ALA A 90 21.93 10.96 4.96
C ALA A 90 22.13 10.46 3.53
N GLU A 91 22.94 9.42 3.33
CA GLU A 91 23.15 8.79 2.02
C GLU A 91 21.85 8.21 1.46
N ALA A 92 21.16 7.38 2.24
CA ALA A 92 19.88 6.78 1.84
C ALA A 92 18.83 7.85 1.54
N ARG A 93 18.82 8.96 2.29
CA ARG A 93 17.93 10.10 2.05
C ARG A 93 18.23 10.74 0.70
N ALA A 94 19.48 11.14 0.45
CA ALA A 94 19.85 11.81 -0.78
C ALA A 94 19.55 10.95 -2.02
N GLU A 95 19.92 9.66 -1.99
CA GLU A 95 19.69 8.75 -3.11
C GLU A 95 18.19 8.44 -3.30
N SER A 96 17.43 8.25 -2.21
CA SER A 96 15.98 8.02 -2.31
C SER A 96 15.22 9.25 -2.84
N GLU A 97 15.59 10.46 -2.42
CA GLU A 97 15.03 11.71 -2.92
C GLU A 97 15.30 11.88 -4.42
N GLN A 98 16.52 11.57 -4.88
CA GLN A 98 16.89 11.59 -6.30
C GLN A 98 16.07 10.58 -7.13
N TYR A 99 15.93 9.34 -6.65
CA TYR A 99 15.11 8.35 -7.35
C TYR A 99 13.63 8.73 -7.36
N PHE A 100 13.13 9.30 -6.26
CA PHE A 100 11.74 9.72 -6.19
C PHE A 100 11.45 10.85 -7.17
N ALA A 101 12.33 11.86 -7.23
CA ALA A 101 12.22 12.99 -8.15
C ALA A 101 12.28 12.58 -9.63
N SER A 102 12.95 11.46 -9.95
CA SER A 102 13.00 10.88 -11.30
C SER A 102 11.86 9.89 -11.60
N GLY A 103 10.85 9.80 -10.73
CA GLY A 103 9.70 8.90 -10.90
C GLY A 103 9.99 7.43 -10.56
N ARG A 104 11.20 7.09 -10.10
CA ARG A 104 11.64 5.73 -9.77
C ARG A 104 11.31 5.39 -8.31
N ARG A 105 10.02 5.39 -7.98
CA ARG A 105 9.51 5.13 -6.61
C ARG A 105 9.98 3.78 -6.05
N ASP A 106 10.03 2.76 -6.90
CA ASP A 106 10.52 1.43 -6.54
C ASP A 106 11.98 1.46 -6.06
N LYS A 107 12.84 2.24 -6.74
CA LYS A 107 14.24 2.42 -6.37
C LYS A 107 14.39 3.28 -5.12
N ALA A 108 13.59 4.33 -4.99
CA ALA A 108 13.58 5.16 -3.79
C ALA A 108 13.29 4.31 -2.53
N ALA A 109 12.26 3.47 -2.56
CA ALA A 109 11.95 2.55 -1.46
C ALA A 109 13.03 1.47 -1.28
N SER A 110 13.60 0.96 -2.38
CA SER A 110 14.65 -0.06 -2.36
C SER A 110 15.94 0.42 -1.68
N VAL A 111 16.34 1.68 -1.84
CA VAL A 111 17.54 2.24 -1.18
C VAL A 111 17.36 2.25 0.33
N ILE A 112 16.22 2.79 0.79
CA ILE A 112 15.88 2.85 2.21
C ILE A 112 15.83 1.43 2.80
N ALA A 113 15.19 0.52 2.09
CA ALA A 113 15.09 -0.87 2.51
C ALA A 113 16.44 -1.58 2.60
N ARG A 114 17.37 -1.30 1.69
CA ARG A 114 18.73 -1.85 1.74
C ARG A 114 19.48 -1.32 2.96
N ALA A 115 19.39 -0.02 3.24
CA ALA A 115 20.02 0.58 4.41
C ALA A 115 19.49 -0.07 5.71
N LEU A 116 18.17 -0.13 5.87
CA LEU A 116 17.52 -0.78 7.01
C LEU A 116 17.86 -2.27 7.10
N GLY A 117 17.81 -2.98 5.98
CA GLY A 117 18.17 -4.40 5.91
C GLY A 117 19.61 -4.65 6.34
N SER A 118 20.55 -3.80 5.92
CA SER A 118 21.97 -3.92 6.29
C SER A 118 22.23 -3.73 7.78
N GLU A 119 21.52 -2.80 8.44
CA GLU A 119 21.66 -2.56 9.89
C GLU A 119 20.99 -3.65 10.72
N ASN A 120 19.93 -4.26 10.19
CA ASN A 120 19.11 -5.24 10.91
C ASN A 120 19.34 -6.69 10.46
N GLY A 121 20.42 -6.95 9.71
CA GLY A 121 20.79 -8.29 9.23
C GLY A 121 19.73 -8.97 8.35
N PHE A 122 18.90 -8.20 7.65
CA PHE A 122 17.75 -8.69 6.86
C PHE A 122 16.78 -9.57 7.67
N SER A 123 16.62 -9.28 8.96
CA SER A 123 15.75 -10.01 9.88
C SER A 123 14.26 -9.99 9.49
N LEU A 124 13.65 -11.17 9.36
CA LEU A 124 12.18 -11.29 9.22
C LEU A 124 11.43 -10.64 10.38
N PHE A 125 12.01 -10.67 11.58
CA PHE A 125 11.41 -10.05 12.75
C PHE A 125 11.34 -8.53 12.62
N PHE A 126 12.45 -7.92 12.17
CA PHE A 126 12.49 -6.49 11.87
C PHE A 126 11.49 -6.16 10.76
N LEU A 127 11.46 -6.94 9.67
CA LEU A 127 10.56 -6.71 8.55
C LEU A 127 9.09 -6.74 8.97
N GLY A 128 8.69 -7.71 9.80
CA GLY A 128 7.32 -7.76 10.34
C GLY A 128 7.01 -6.59 11.26
N SER A 129 7.97 -6.20 12.11
CA SER A 129 7.82 -5.03 12.99
C SER A 129 7.69 -3.73 12.20
N PHE A 130 8.45 -3.58 11.10
CA PHE A 130 8.34 -2.48 10.16
C PHE A 130 6.96 -2.41 9.51
N CYS A 131 6.45 -3.56 9.02
CA CYS A 131 5.11 -3.66 8.44
C CYS A 131 4.02 -3.28 9.44
N LEU A 132 4.19 -3.63 10.71
CA LEU A 132 3.20 -3.34 11.74
C LEU A 132 3.23 -1.88 12.21
N LYS A 133 4.42 -1.29 12.39
CA LYS A 133 4.59 -0.01 13.08
C LYS A 133 4.79 1.18 12.15
N THR A 134 5.44 0.98 11.01
CA THR A 134 5.92 2.07 10.15
C THR A 134 5.15 2.13 8.84
N LEU A 135 4.90 0.97 8.23
CA LEU A 135 4.16 0.86 6.97
C LEU A 135 2.77 1.53 6.97
N PRO A 136 2.00 1.61 8.09
CA PRO A 136 0.74 2.36 8.10
C PRO A 136 0.86 3.83 7.69
N ALA A 137 2.04 4.45 7.79
CA ALA A 137 2.30 5.80 7.28
C ALA A 137 2.17 5.92 5.74
N ALA A 138 2.09 4.80 5.01
CA ALA A 138 1.79 4.80 3.58
C ALA A 138 0.29 4.98 3.28
N GLY A 139 -0.59 4.82 4.27
CA GLY A 139 -2.04 4.95 4.11
C GLY A 139 -2.74 3.60 3.96
N ALA A 140 -3.68 3.51 3.00
CA ALA A 140 -4.50 2.32 2.78
C ALA A 140 -3.68 1.09 2.32
N ALA A 141 -4.30 -0.09 2.39
CA ALA A 141 -3.65 -1.37 2.10
C ALA A 141 -2.97 -1.41 0.71
N GLU A 142 -3.57 -0.79 -0.30
CA GLU A 142 -3.02 -0.67 -1.65
C GLU A 142 -1.72 0.15 -1.67
N ALA A 143 -1.70 1.30 -1.00
CA ALA A 143 -0.51 2.15 -0.92
C ALA A 143 0.62 1.50 -0.10
N GLN A 144 0.25 0.76 0.96
CA GLN A 144 1.19 -0.07 1.70
C GLN A 144 1.81 -1.16 0.81
N ALA A 145 0.99 -1.86 0.01
CA ALA A 145 1.47 -2.88 -0.91
C ALA A 145 2.35 -2.30 -2.03
N GLU A 146 2.00 -1.13 -2.57
CA GLU A 146 2.82 -0.40 -3.56
C GLU A 146 4.19 -0.06 -2.99
N PHE A 147 4.24 0.52 -1.79
CA PHE A 147 5.51 0.86 -1.13
C PHE A 147 6.34 -0.40 -0.85
N LEU A 148 5.73 -1.47 -0.33
CA LEU A 148 6.41 -2.74 -0.07
C LEU A 148 6.98 -3.38 -1.34
N THR A 149 6.37 -3.17 -2.50
CA THR A 149 6.89 -3.69 -3.78
C THR A 149 8.29 -3.17 -4.07
N GLY A 150 8.50 -1.86 -3.89
CA GLY A 150 9.83 -1.25 -4.01
C GLY A 150 10.75 -1.62 -2.85
N PHE A 151 10.22 -1.62 -1.62
CA PHE A 151 10.99 -1.95 -0.43
C PHE A 151 11.60 -3.37 -0.49
N MET A 152 10.83 -4.36 -0.94
CA MET A 152 11.32 -5.75 -1.02
C MET A 152 12.53 -5.91 -1.96
N ARG A 153 12.66 -5.07 -3.01
CA ARG A 153 13.85 -5.08 -3.89
C ARG A 153 15.14 -4.77 -3.15
N GLY A 154 15.07 -3.91 -2.13
CA GLY A 154 16.20 -3.60 -1.25
C GLY A 154 16.35 -4.59 -0.11
N TYR A 155 15.23 -5.06 0.43
CA TYR A 155 15.17 -6.02 1.54
C TYR A 155 15.26 -7.47 1.03
N SER A 156 16.43 -7.79 0.47
CA SER A 156 16.68 -8.99 -0.34
C SER A 156 16.28 -10.33 0.30
N LYS A 157 16.01 -11.34 -0.53
CA LYS A 157 15.78 -12.77 -0.16
C LYS A 157 14.64 -13.05 0.83
N THR A 158 13.71 -12.11 0.96
CA THR A 158 12.52 -12.26 1.80
C THR A 158 11.27 -11.82 1.04
N GLY A 159 10.11 -12.11 1.58
CA GLY A 159 8.82 -11.67 1.09
C GLY A 159 7.87 -11.39 2.23
N VAL A 160 6.76 -10.73 1.90
CA VAL A 160 5.68 -10.45 2.84
C VAL A 160 4.37 -10.95 2.23
N LEU A 161 3.65 -11.78 2.98
CA LEU A 161 2.24 -12.00 2.72
C LEU A 161 1.45 -10.96 3.49
N MET A 162 0.60 -10.22 2.80
CA MET A 162 -0.27 -9.20 3.37
C MET A 162 -1.72 -9.53 2.99
N PHE A 163 -2.68 -9.43 3.91
CA PHE A 163 -4.09 -9.54 3.55
C PHE A 163 -5.01 -8.72 4.46
N THR A 164 -6.13 -8.26 3.90
CA THR A 164 -7.16 -7.51 4.63
C THR A 164 -7.96 -8.42 5.56
N THR A 165 -8.36 -7.91 6.73
CA THR A 165 -9.05 -8.70 7.76
C THR A 165 -10.50 -8.31 8.02
N ALA A 166 -11.03 -7.29 7.34
CA ALA A 166 -12.37 -6.74 7.59
C ALA A 166 -13.50 -7.78 7.52
N SER A 167 -13.38 -8.80 6.66
CA SER A 167 -14.33 -9.92 6.55
C SER A 167 -13.76 -11.27 7.02
N VAL A 168 -12.55 -11.29 7.58
CA VAL A 168 -11.91 -12.53 8.07
C VAL A 168 -12.38 -12.80 9.50
N LYS A 169 -13.05 -13.93 9.72
CA LYS A 169 -13.46 -14.37 11.07
C LYS A 169 -12.31 -15.02 11.82
N THR A 170 -11.64 -15.95 11.16
CA THR A 170 -10.50 -16.68 11.70
C THR A 170 -9.49 -16.94 10.58
N PHE A 171 -8.22 -17.01 10.95
CA PHE A 171 -7.18 -17.49 10.06
C PHE A 171 -6.12 -18.24 10.88
N LEU A 172 -5.50 -19.24 10.27
CA LEU A 172 -4.41 -20.02 10.86
C LEU A 172 -3.32 -20.24 9.80
N ALA A 173 -2.07 -19.94 10.15
CA ALA A 173 -0.93 -20.17 9.27
C ALA A 173 -0.07 -21.32 9.79
N TYR A 174 0.39 -22.18 8.91
CA TYR A 174 1.12 -23.41 9.26
C TYR A 174 2.38 -23.58 8.42
N PRO A 175 3.45 -24.17 8.96
CA PRO A 175 4.49 -24.78 8.14
C PRO A 175 3.90 -25.74 7.09
N ILE A 176 4.62 -25.97 5.98
CA ILE A 176 4.13 -26.84 4.90
C ILE A 176 3.81 -28.27 5.36
N LYS A 177 4.64 -28.82 6.26
CA LYS A 177 4.32 -30.03 7.01
C LYS A 177 3.40 -29.59 8.15
N ARG A 178 2.09 -29.88 8.02
CA ARG A 178 1.10 -29.46 9.01
C ARG A 178 1.50 -29.94 10.41
N GLY A 179 1.35 -29.04 11.37
CA GLY A 179 1.69 -29.19 12.79
C GLY A 179 0.98 -28.08 13.57
N ALA A 180 1.59 -27.60 14.65
CA ALA A 180 1.05 -26.44 15.36
C ALA A 180 1.00 -25.19 14.44
N PRO A 181 -0.08 -24.40 14.48
CA PRO A 181 -0.12 -23.13 13.77
C PRO A 181 0.92 -22.16 14.33
N TRP A 182 1.45 -21.30 13.47
CA TRP A 182 2.24 -20.16 13.90
C TRP A 182 1.39 -19.22 14.74
N ARG A 183 2.02 -18.57 15.70
CA ARG A 183 1.42 -17.61 16.61
C ARG A 183 1.66 -16.18 16.15
N ALA A 184 0.84 -15.28 16.69
CA ALA A 184 1.09 -13.86 16.60
C ALA A 184 2.32 -13.48 17.41
N VAL A 185 3.13 -12.57 16.86
CA VAL A 185 4.23 -11.95 17.59
C VAL A 185 3.61 -10.96 18.59
N PRO A 186 3.97 -11.03 19.89
CA PRO A 186 3.42 -10.12 20.89
C PRO A 186 3.72 -8.65 20.56
N ALA A 187 2.76 -7.78 20.85
CA ALA A 187 2.96 -6.34 20.67
C ALA A 187 4.12 -5.86 21.56
N GLY A 188 5.06 -5.11 20.96
CA GLY A 188 6.23 -4.59 21.68
C GLY A 188 7.33 -5.62 21.96
N ALA A 189 7.23 -6.84 21.44
CA ALA A 189 8.29 -7.83 21.57
C ALA A 189 9.64 -7.29 21.03
N ALA A 190 10.74 -7.70 21.66
CA ALA A 190 12.11 -7.37 21.21
C ALA A 190 12.67 -8.41 20.22
N SER A 191 12.10 -9.62 20.22
CA SER A 191 12.39 -10.71 19.29
C SER A 191 11.14 -11.59 19.14
N ALA A 192 11.11 -12.45 18.14
CA ALA A 192 10.06 -13.44 17.95
C ALA A 192 10.61 -14.85 18.17
N ALA A 193 9.82 -15.69 18.83
CA ALA A 193 10.09 -17.12 18.90
C ALA A 193 10.00 -17.77 17.49
N PRO A 194 10.59 -18.97 17.27
CA PRO A 194 10.59 -19.61 15.95
C PRO A 194 9.19 -19.84 15.33
N ASP A 195 8.18 -20.02 16.18
CA ASP A 195 6.77 -20.22 15.83
C ASP A 195 5.95 -18.93 15.81
N GLU A 196 6.52 -17.78 16.18
CA GLU A 196 5.86 -16.47 16.16
C GLU A 196 6.20 -15.73 14.88
N ARG A 197 5.24 -15.67 13.94
CA ARG A 197 5.48 -15.16 12.58
C ARG A 197 4.40 -14.24 12.05
N ILE A 198 3.29 -14.11 12.79
CA ILE A 198 2.11 -13.38 12.36
C ILE A 198 2.11 -12.00 13.02
N TYR A 199 2.06 -10.95 12.21
CA TYR A 199 1.99 -9.57 12.66
C TYR A 199 0.60 -9.04 12.37
N VAL A 200 -0.21 -8.86 13.42
CA VAL A 200 -1.62 -8.46 13.30
C VAL A 200 -1.72 -6.95 13.45
N GLY A 201 -1.99 -6.24 12.35
CA GLY A 201 -2.25 -4.80 12.33
C GLY A 201 -3.74 -4.46 12.41
N SER A 202 -4.04 -3.17 12.35
CA SER A 202 -5.43 -2.69 12.25
C SER A 202 -5.95 -2.90 10.83
N GLY A 203 -6.82 -3.91 10.65
CA GLY A 203 -7.47 -4.20 9.36
C GLY A 203 -6.61 -4.98 8.34
N VAL A 204 -5.35 -5.27 8.67
CA VAL A 204 -4.42 -6.02 7.82
C VAL A 204 -3.52 -6.93 8.65
N VAL A 205 -3.15 -8.07 8.08
CA VAL A 205 -2.17 -9.00 8.67
C VAL A 205 -0.96 -9.11 7.76
N PHE A 206 0.23 -9.21 8.37
CA PHE A 206 1.49 -9.44 7.69
C PHE A 206 2.15 -10.74 8.16
N ILE A 207 2.69 -11.50 7.22
CA ILE A 207 3.51 -12.69 7.48
C ILE A 207 4.79 -12.56 6.64
N PRO A 208 5.89 -12.06 7.22
CA PRO A 208 7.20 -12.10 6.58
C PRO A 208 7.69 -13.55 6.42
N PHE A 209 8.32 -13.86 5.29
CA PHE A 209 8.87 -15.17 5.02
C PHE A 209 10.17 -15.09 4.21
N ALA A 210 11.04 -16.08 4.36
CA ALA A 210 12.28 -16.16 3.59
C ALA A 210 12.02 -16.74 2.18
N TYR A 211 12.88 -16.43 1.21
CA TYR A 211 12.90 -17.10 -0.10
C TYR A 211 12.94 -18.63 0.06
N GLY A 212 12.27 -19.34 -0.86
CA GLY A 212 12.08 -20.79 -0.80
C GLY A 212 11.13 -21.29 0.30
N SER A 213 10.66 -20.44 1.21
CA SER A 213 9.71 -20.84 2.25
C SER A 213 8.38 -21.27 1.64
N LYS A 214 7.77 -22.31 2.20
CA LYS A 214 6.42 -22.75 1.85
C LYS A 214 5.61 -22.89 3.12
N PHE A 215 4.39 -22.37 3.11
CA PHE A 215 3.47 -22.44 4.24
C PHE A 215 2.03 -22.45 3.75
N LYS A 216 1.12 -22.89 4.62
CA LYS A 216 -0.32 -22.92 4.36
C LYS A 216 -1.00 -21.86 5.20
N LEU A 217 -2.05 -21.26 4.65
CA LEU A 217 -2.91 -20.31 5.33
C LEU A 217 -4.35 -20.77 5.15
N ASP A 218 -4.99 -21.12 6.25
CA ASP A 218 -6.42 -21.42 6.30
C ASP A 218 -7.15 -20.12 6.70
N ILE A 219 -8.17 -19.72 5.93
CA ILE A 219 -8.98 -18.52 6.18
C ILE A 219 -10.45 -18.90 6.16
N THR A 220 -11.17 -18.48 7.20
CA THR A 220 -12.64 -18.51 7.24
C THR A 220 -13.16 -17.07 7.17
N ALA A 221 -13.91 -16.77 6.12
CA ALA A 221 -14.53 -15.47 5.91
C ALA A 221 -15.98 -15.43 6.41
N GLY A 222 -16.41 -14.23 6.80
CA GLY A 222 -17.77 -13.89 7.17
C GLY A 222 -18.41 -12.93 6.17
N ASN A 223 -19.57 -12.41 6.55
CA ASN A 223 -20.21 -11.34 5.80
C ASN A 223 -19.38 -10.06 5.96
N GLY A 224 -19.02 -9.41 4.86
CA GLY A 224 -18.20 -8.20 4.85
C GLY A 224 -17.66 -7.91 3.46
N PRO A 225 -16.69 -6.97 3.33
CA PRO A 225 -16.05 -6.65 2.05
C PRO A 225 -15.16 -7.79 1.56
N ASP A 226 -14.63 -7.64 0.35
CA ASP A 226 -13.70 -8.61 -0.24
C ASP A 226 -12.43 -8.79 0.61
N VAL A 227 -11.96 -10.05 0.69
CA VAL A 227 -10.63 -10.33 1.24
C VAL A 227 -9.63 -10.17 0.11
N ARG A 228 -8.73 -9.21 0.25
CA ARG A 228 -7.62 -8.99 -0.69
C ARG A 228 -6.32 -9.43 -0.06
N MET A 229 -5.50 -10.14 -0.82
CA MET A 229 -4.23 -10.71 -0.39
C MET A 229 -3.14 -10.41 -1.42
N TRP A 230 -1.99 -9.98 -0.92
CA TRP A 230 -0.78 -9.71 -1.68
C TRP A 230 0.34 -10.64 -1.22
N LYS A 231 0.94 -11.38 -2.14
CA LYS A 231 2.26 -12.02 -1.97
C LYS A 231 3.28 -11.08 -2.59
N ILE A 232 4.04 -10.37 -1.76
CA ILE A 232 4.99 -9.35 -2.19
C ILE A 232 6.40 -9.92 -2.10
N LEU A 233 7.12 -9.90 -3.22
CA LEU A 233 8.49 -10.35 -3.36
C LEU A 233 9.35 -9.26 -4.05
N PRO A 234 10.68 -9.32 -3.90
CA PRO A 234 11.62 -8.48 -4.64
C PRO A 234 11.34 -8.45 -6.14
N ASP A 235 11.01 -9.59 -6.73
CA ASP A 235 10.88 -9.74 -8.19
C ASP A 235 9.45 -9.52 -8.69
N GLY A 236 8.46 -9.39 -7.80
CA GLY A 236 7.08 -9.15 -8.21
C GLY A 236 6.04 -9.31 -7.11
N VAL A 237 4.80 -8.96 -7.45
CA VAL A 237 3.65 -9.08 -6.56
C VAL A 237 2.59 -9.96 -7.20
N ASN A 238 2.07 -10.91 -6.43
CA ASN A 238 0.86 -11.66 -6.79
C ASN A 238 -0.31 -11.20 -5.92
N VAL A 239 -1.41 -10.80 -6.55
CA VAL A 239 -2.62 -10.35 -5.86
C VAL A 239 -3.73 -11.35 -6.08
N LYS A 240 -4.46 -11.67 -5.01
CA LYS A 240 -5.70 -12.42 -5.05
C LYS A 240 -6.79 -11.65 -4.33
N SER A 241 -8.01 -11.74 -4.84
CA SER A 241 -9.20 -11.18 -4.19
C SER A 241 -10.28 -12.24 -4.18
N TRP A 242 -10.92 -12.40 -3.03
CA TRP A 242 -12.07 -13.27 -2.87
C TRP A 242 -13.27 -12.42 -2.49
N PRO A 243 -14.44 -12.70 -3.08
CA PRO A 243 -15.63 -11.90 -2.82
C PRO A 243 -16.01 -11.96 -1.34
N GLY A 244 -16.61 -10.89 -0.84
CA GLY A 244 -17.27 -10.88 0.45
C GLY A 244 -18.30 -12.00 0.59
N GLY A 245 -18.46 -12.53 1.81
CA GLY A 245 -19.40 -13.61 2.11
C GLY A 245 -18.76 -14.78 2.85
N LYS A 246 -19.58 -15.76 3.22
CA LYS A 246 -19.12 -16.92 4.01
C LYS A 246 -18.43 -17.94 3.11
N TRP A 247 -17.16 -18.18 3.39
CA TRP A 247 -16.37 -19.22 2.72
C TRP A 247 -15.17 -19.64 3.55
N GLU A 248 -14.59 -20.79 3.18
CA GLU A 248 -13.34 -21.29 3.73
C GLU A 248 -12.36 -21.58 2.61
N ARG A 249 -11.08 -21.22 2.81
CA ARG A 249 -10.01 -21.43 1.83
C ARG A 249 -8.72 -21.85 2.51
N GLU A 250 -8.09 -22.90 1.98
CA GLU A 250 -6.67 -23.17 2.17
C GLU A 250 -5.89 -22.48 1.05
N VAL A 251 -4.90 -21.66 1.41
CA VAL A 251 -3.99 -21.00 0.49
C VAL A 251 -2.57 -21.53 0.75
N THR A 252 -1.96 -22.15 -0.26
CA THR A 252 -0.53 -22.48 -0.20
C THR A 252 0.29 -21.29 -0.69
N VAL A 253 1.12 -20.74 0.19
CA VAL A 253 2.06 -19.67 -0.13
C VAL A 253 3.43 -20.29 -0.41
N ARG A 254 4.02 -19.88 -1.54
CA ARG A 254 5.37 -20.28 -1.95
C ARG A 254 6.21 -19.03 -2.17
N GLY A 255 7.28 -18.89 -1.39
CA GLY A 255 8.36 -17.97 -1.73
C GLY A 255 9.04 -18.43 -3.01
N ASP A 256 9.61 -17.49 -3.76
CA ASP A 256 10.30 -17.83 -4.99
C ASP A 256 11.56 -18.64 -4.66
N VAL A 257 11.85 -19.60 -5.54
CA VAL A 257 13.07 -20.40 -5.45
C VAL A 257 14.15 -19.61 -6.16
N LYS A 258 15.31 -19.47 -5.52
CA LYS A 258 16.46 -18.81 -6.13
C LYS A 258 16.80 -19.57 -7.43
N TYR A 259 16.69 -18.90 -8.57
CA TYR A 259 17.27 -19.39 -9.82
C TYR A 259 18.79 -19.23 -9.77
#